data_AF-A0A2P0QI57-F1
#
_entry.id   AF-A0A2P0QI57-F1
#
_cell.length_a   1.000
_cell.length_b   1.000
_cell.length_c   1.000
_cell.angle_alpha   90.00
_cell.angle_beta   90.00
_cell.angle_gamma   90.00
#
_symmetry.space_group_name_H-M   'P 1'
#
loop_
_entity.id
_entity.type
_entity.pdbx_description
1 polymer ?
#
loop_
_entity_poly.entity_id
_entity_poly.type
_entity_poly.pdbx_seq_one_letter_code
_entity_poly.pdbx_strand_id
1 'polypeptide(L)'
;MKDKAQGPFAEAAAQMHKGFPVLVKNGVQDRAQLERLYPEGITAKQFVTRANERVLTDDGEQGMHGKQGIGSTTERHQGQVAAAIYANCAQLDKRQLDEIIEWVRLYKK
;
A
#
# COMPACT_ATOMS: atom_id res chain seq x y z
N MET A 1 -0.20 -29.53 -26.37
CA MET A 1 -0.14 -29.60 -24.90
C MET A 1 -0.50 -28.24 -24.35
N LYS A 2 -1.61 -28.15 -23.60
CA LYS A 2 -2.01 -26.96 -22.84
C LYS A 2 -1.21 -26.96 -21.54
N ASP A 3 -0.67 -25.81 -21.14
CA ASP A 3 -0.48 -25.33 -19.75
C ASP A 3 0.43 -24.08 -19.80
N LYS A 4 0.24 -22.97 -19.07
CA LYS A 4 -0.82 -22.48 -18.19
C LYS A 4 -0.48 -20.99 -17.94
N ALA A 5 -1.45 -20.12 -18.17
CA ALA A 5 -1.63 -18.83 -17.50
C ALA A 5 -0.38 -17.97 -17.20
N GLN A 6 0.18 -17.31 -18.21
CA GLN A 6 0.81 -16.00 -17.99
C GLN A 6 -0.31 -14.95 -18.03
N GLY A 7 -1.11 -14.93 -16.97
CA GLY A 7 -2.12 -13.89 -16.79
C GLY A 7 -1.44 -12.57 -16.41
N PRO A 8 -2.12 -11.43 -16.61
CA PRO A 8 -1.60 -10.10 -16.28
C PRO A 8 -1.12 -9.95 -14.82
N PHE A 9 -1.59 -10.84 -13.93
CA PHE A 9 -1.15 -10.91 -12.53
C PHE A 9 0.27 -11.46 -12.34
N ALA A 10 0.77 -12.34 -13.21
CA ALA A 10 2.12 -12.88 -13.11
C ALA A 10 3.19 -11.86 -13.54
N GLU A 11 2.85 -11.01 -14.51
CA GLU A 11 3.70 -9.92 -14.97
C GLU A 11 3.73 -8.78 -13.95
N ALA A 12 2.59 -8.46 -13.33
CA ALA A 12 2.52 -7.54 -12.20
C ALA A 12 3.38 -8.02 -11.02
N ALA A 13 3.33 -9.31 -10.67
CA ALA A 13 4.15 -9.91 -9.61
C ALA A 13 5.67 -9.87 -9.93
N ALA A 14 6.06 -10.07 -11.19
CA ALA A 14 7.47 -9.98 -11.60
C ALA A 14 8.03 -8.54 -11.47
N GLN A 15 7.18 -7.52 -11.57
CA GLN A 15 7.55 -6.12 -11.37
C GLN A 15 7.66 -5.75 -9.87
N MET A 16 7.05 -6.53 -8.96
CA MET A 16 7.13 -6.27 -7.50
C MET A 16 8.52 -6.49 -6.90
N HIS A 17 9.42 -7.23 -7.58
CA HIS A 17 10.81 -7.44 -7.12
C HIS A 17 11.75 -6.23 -7.34
N LYS A 18 11.30 -5.20 -8.06
CA LYS A 18 12.01 -3.92 -8.20
C LYS A 18 11.10 -2.81 -7.69
N GLY A 19 11.18 -2.50 -6.39
CA GLY A 19 10.58 -1.32 -5.76
C GLY A 19 9.16 -0.98 -6.21
N PHE A 20 8.16 -1.42 -5.44
CA PHE A 20 6.74 -1.05 -5.51
C PHE A 20 6.32 -0.25 -6.76
N PRO A 21 5.75 -0.89 -7.79
CA PRO A 21 5.18 -0.14 -8.89
C PRO A 21 3.97 0.62 -8.34
N VAL A 22 4.15 1.92 -8.11
CA VAL A 22 3.02 2.85 -8.18
C VAL A 22 2.40 2.55 -9.54
N LEU A 23 1.12 2.21 -9.60
CA LEU A 23 0.40 2.12 -10.87
C LEU A 23 0.27 3.56 -11.39
N VAL A 24 1.34 4.02 -12.03
CA VAL A 24 1.45 5.36 -12.54
C VAL A 24 0.59 5.45 -13.79
N LYS A 25 -0.67 5.83 -13.63
CA LYS A 25 -1.30 6.60 -14.70
C LYS A 25 -0.67 7.99 -14.70
N ASN A 26 -0.24 8.46 -15.87
CA ASN A 26 0.22 9.84 -16.13
C ASN A 26 1.66 10.23 -15.71
N GLY A 27 2.66 9.34 -15.87
CA GLY A 27 4.08 9.75 -15.90
C GLY A 27 4.73 10.18 -14.56
N VAL A 28 4.12 9.91 -13.41
CA VAL A 28 4.74 10.06 -12.08
C VAL A 28 5.84 9.00 -11.89
N GLN A 29 7.10 9.39 -11.72
CA GLN A 29 8.22 8.43 -11.73
C GLN A 29 8.51 7.81 -10.35
N ASP A 30 8.16 8.51 -9.27
CA ASP A 30 8.43 8.08 -7.90
C ASP A 30 7.42 8.63 -6.87
N ARG A 31 7.53 8.14 -5.64
CA ARG A 31 6.64 8.51 -4.53
C ARG A 31 6.77 9.97 -4.13
N ALA A 32 7.98 10.53 -4.15
CA ALA A 32 8.22 11.91 -3.78
C ALA A 32 7.58 12.89 -4.78
N GLN A 33 7.47 12.52 -6.05
CA GLN A 33 6.73 13.28 -7.06
C GLN A 33 5.22 13.16 -6.83
N LEU A 34 4.72 11.98 -6.47
CA LEU A 34 3.31 11.78 -6.13
C LEU A 34 2.87 12.65 -4.95
N GLU A 35 3.66 12.68 -3.87
CA GLU A 35 3.38 13.50 -2.68
C GLU A 35 3.45 15.01 -2.96
N ARG A 36 4.28 15.43 -3.92
CA ARG A 36 4.32 16.82 -4.40
C ARG A 36 3.08 17.20 -5.22
N LEU A 37 2.56 16.28 -6.03
CA LEU A 37 1.38 16.51 -6.88
C LEU A 37 0.07 16.40 -6.10
N TYR A 38 0.05 15.58 -5.04
CA TYR A 38 -1.09 15.35 -4.16
C TYR A 38 -0.67 15.60 -2.70
N PRO A 39 -0.46 16.87 -2.30
CA PRO A 39 0.01 17.21 -0.95
C PRO A 39 -1.00 16.86 0.16
N GLU A 40 -2.29 16.78 -0.18
CA GLU A 40 -3.37 16.25 0.68
C GLU A 40 -3.48 14.71 0.61
N GLY A 41 -2.52 14.05 -0.02
CA GLY A 41 -2.51 12.62 -0.27
C GLY A 41 -2.14 11.77 0.95
N ILE A 42 -2.20 10.46 0.75
CA ILE A 42 -1.86 9.47 1.77
C ILE A 42 -0.36 9.60 2.11
N THR A 43 -0.01 9.64 3.40
CA THR A 43 1.39 9.61 3.86
C THR A 43 1.64 8.38 4.75
N ALA A 44 2.87 7.86 4.74
CA ALA A 44 3.20 6.66 5.51
C ALA A 44 2.96 6.86 7.03
N LYS A 45 3.09 8.10 7.51
CA LYS A 45 2.93 8.48 8.91
C LYS A 45 1.48 8.42 9.41
N GLN A 46 0.50 8.44 8.51
CA GLN A 46 -0.93 8.36 8.87
C GLN A 46 -1.35 6.95 9.33
N PHE A 47 -0.59 5.92 8.97
CA PHE A 47 -0.90 4.54 9.35
C PHE A 47 -0.31 4.24 10.73
N VAL A 48 -1.18 4.23 11.73
CA VAL A 48 -0.82 4.00 13.13
C VAL A 48 -1.67 2.92 13.78
N THR A 49 -1.10 2.25 14.79
CA THR A 49 -1.84 1.35 15.68
C THR A 49 -2.79 2.14 16.58
N ARG A 50 -3.63 1.42 17.35
CA ARG A 50 -4.45 2.05 18.41
C ARG A 50 -3.62 2.77 19.47
N ALA A 51 -2.36 2.38 19.67
CA ALA A 51 -1.42 3.03 20.58
C ALA A 51 -0.71 4.24 19.93
N ASN A 52 -1.13 4.65 18.73
CA ASN A 52 -0.54 5.74 17.95
C ASN A 52 0.91 5.47 17.50
N GLU A 53 1.23 4.21 17.25
CA GLU A 53 2.55 3.78 16.78
C GLU A 53 2.52 3.55 15.27
N ARG A 54 3.48 4.11 14.53
CA ARG A 54 3.52 3.97 13.07
C ARG A 54 3.73 2.51 12.67
N VAL A 55 2.96 2.00 11.71
CA VAL A 55 3.06 0.63 11.18
C VAL A 55 3.77 0.51 9.83
N LEU A 56 4.41 1.61 9.40
CA LEU A 56 5.19 1.67 8.17
C LEU A 56 6.58 2.27 8.42
N THR A 57 7.50 1.99 7.49
CA THR A 57 8.76 2.71 7.33
C THR A 57 8.50 4.12 6.78
N ASP A 58 9.52 4.98 6.76
CA ASP A 58 9.38 6.29 6.11
C ASP A 58 9.18 6.17 4.59
N ASP A 59 9.62 5.07 3.98
CA ASP A 59 9.41 4.73 2.56
C ASP A 59 8.05 4.04 2.29
N GLY A 60 7.23 3.84 3.33
CA GLY A 60 5.91 3.22 3.22
C GLY A 60 5.92 1.70 3.10
N GLU A 61 7.04 1.05 3.40
CA GLU A 61 7.12 -0.41 3.52
C GLU A 61 6.62 -0.88 4.88
N GLN A 62 6.34 -2.17 5.00
CA GLN A 62 5.99 -2.77 6.29
C GLN A 62 7.14 -2.60 7.30
N GLY A 63 6.83 -2.06 8.47
CA GLY A 63 7.78 -1.84 9.55
C GLY A 63 7.09 -1.30 10.80
N MET A 64 7.86 -0.81 11.77
CA MET A 64 7.33 -0.11 12.94
C MET A 64 8.15 1.14 13.23
N HIS A 65 7.48 2.23 13.57
CA HIS A 65 8.11 3.53 13.91
C HIS A 65 9.08 4.05 12.84
N GLY A 66 8.87 3.76 11.56
CA GLY A 66 9.81 4.13 10.49
C GLY A 66 10.90 3.09 10.21
N LYS A 67 10.98 2.00 10.97
CA LYS A 67 12.05 0.99 10.89
C LYS A 67 11.55 -0.34 10.33
N GLN A 68 12.27 -0.91 9.38
CA GLN A 68 11.95 -2.20 8.77
C GLN A 68 12.21 -3.37 9.73
N GLY A 69 11.46 -4.47 9.58
CA GLY A 69 11.72 -5.74 10.28
C GLY A 69 11.31 -5.80 11.76
N ILE A 70 10.86 -4.68 12.33
CA ILE A 70 10.39 -4.57 13.71
C ILE A 70 8.87 -4.76 13.76
N GLY A 71 8.37 -5.23 14.90
CA GLY A 71 6.95 -5.32 15.23
C GLY A 71 6.49 -6.72 15.59
N SER A 72 5.42 -6.79 16.38
CA SER A 72 4.73 -8.02 16.70
C SER A 72 4.16 -8.68 15.44
N THR A 73 3.79 -9.96 15.52
CA THR A 73 3.09 -10.65 14.43
C THR A 73 1.81 -9.89 14.01
N THR A 74 1.09 -9.30 14.96
CA THR A 74 -0.09 -8.49 14.68
C THR A 74 0.26 -7.22 13.91
N GLU A 75 1.26 -6.47 14.38
CA GLU A 75 1.73 -5.25 13.70
C GLU A 75 2.25 -5.52 12.30
N ARG A 76 2.93 -6.67 12.09
CA ARG A 76 3.40 -7.07 10.76
C ARG A 76 2.23 -7.26 9.78
N HIS A 77 1.16 -7.94 10.20
CA HIS A 77 -0.03 -8.09 9.36
C HIS A 77 -0.72 -6.74 9.10
N GLN A 78 -0.85 -5.88 10.11
CA GLN A 78 -1.41 -4.53 9.93
C GLN A 78 -0.56 -3.70 8.97
N GLY A 79 0.76 -3.74 9.11
CA GLY A 79 1.71 -3.04 8.26
C GLY A 79 1.69 -3.54 6.81
N GLN A 80 1.43 -4.83 6.56
CA GLN A 80 1.24 -5.35 5.19
C GLN A 80 0.02 -4.74 4.52
N VAL A 81 -1.11 -4.66 5.22
CA VAL A 81 -2.32 -4.01 4.70
C VAL A 81 -2.09 -2.52 4.49
N ALA A 82 -1.47 -1.84 5.46
CA ALA A 82 -1.13 -0.42 5.35
C ALA A 82 -0.20 -0.13 4.16
N ALA A 83 0.81 -0.97 3.92
CA ALA A 83 1.73 -0.83 2.79
C ALA A 83 0.99 -1.01 1.46
N ALA A 84 0.06 -1.96 1.38
CA ALA A 84 -0.78 -2.15 0.21
C ALA A 84 -1.66 -0.92 -0.07
N ILE A 85 -2.29 -0.33 0.96
CA ILE A 85 -3.07 0.90 0.82
C ILE A 85 -2.16 2.06 0.38
N TYR A 86 -1.01 2.24 1.03
CA TYR A 86 -0.06 3.31 0.72
C TYR A 86 0.41 3.24 -0.74
N ALA A 87 0.72 2.04 -1.24
CA ALA A 87 1.20 1.82 -2.60
C ALA A 87 0.12 2.01 -3.68
N ASN A 88 -1.14 1.68 -3.38
CA ASN A 88 -2.18 1.55 -4.42
C ASN A 88 -3.29 2.61 -4.34
N CYS A 89 -3.50 3.26 -3.20
CA CYS A 89 -4.71 4.06 -2.97
C CYS A 89 -4.50 5.58 -3.10
N ALA A 90 -3.29 6.04 -3.38
CA ALA A 90 -2.97 7.47 -3.38
C ALA A 90 -3.72 8.30 -4.44
N GLN A 91 -4.19 7.67 -5.53
CA GLN A 91 -4.93 8.33 -6.61
C GLN A 91 -6.45 8.08 -6.55
N LEU A 92 -6.92 7.34 -5.55
CA LEU A 92 -8.34 7.00 -5.44
C LEU A 92 -9.14 8.21 -4.96
N ASP A 93 -10.30 8.42 -5.57
CA ASP A 93 -11.25 9.41 -5.07
C ASP A 93 -12.02 8.89 -3.84
N LYS A 94 -12.78 9.78 -3.20
CA LYS A 94 -13.53 9.45 -1.98
C LYS A 94 -14.52 8.29 -2.18
N ARG A 95 -15.19 8.21 -3.33
CA ARG A 95 -16.17 7.17 -3.60
C ARG A 95 -15.49 5.81 -3.73
N GLN A 96 -14.36 5.75 -4.44
CA GLN A 96 -13.57 4.52 -4.57
C GLN A 96 -13.02 4.05 -3.21
N LEU A 97 -12.62 4.99 -2.34
CA LEU A 97 -12.20 4.67 -0.97
C LEU A 97 -13.37 4.14 -0.12
N ASP A 98 -14.56 4.73 -0.24
CA ASP A 98 -15.77 4.25 0.46
C ASP A 98 -16.12 2.81 0.08
N GLU A 99 -15.99 2.44 -1.21
CA GLU A 99 -16.20 1.07 -1.68
C GLU A 99 -15.21 0.07 -1.03
N ILE A 100 -13.93 0.45 -0.90
CA ILE A 100 -12.92 -0.38 -0.22
C ILE A 100 -13.25 -0.54 1.27
N ILE A 101 -13.66 0.53 1.95
CA ILE A 101 -14.06 0.48 3.35
C ILE A 101 -15.25 -0.48 3.54
N GLU A 102 -16.19 -0.50 2.59
CA GLU A 102 -17.32 -1.40 2.64
C GLU A 102 -16.92 -2.87 2.49
N TRP A 103 -15.95 -3.18 1.62
CA TRP A 103 -15.42 -4.55 1.54
C TRP A 103 -14.78 -5.00 2.86
N VAL A 104 -14.07 -4.12 3.55
CA VAL A 104 -13.48 -4.40 4.88
C VAL A 104 -14.58 -4.65 5.92
N ARG A 105 -15.68 -3.88 5.88
CA ARG A 105 -16.83 -4.09 6.76
C ARG A 105 -17.52 -5.43 6.52
N LEU A 106 -17.69 -5.85 5.25
CA LEU A 106 -18.28 -7.14 4.91
C LEU A 106 -17.42 -8.33 5.37
N TYR A 107 -16.09 -8.19 5.31
CA TYR A 107 -15.16 -9.21 5.81
C TYR A 107 -15.20 -9.31 7.35
N LYS A 108 -15.33 -8.17 8.03
CA LYS A 108 -15.44 -8.07 9.49
C LYS A 108 -16.81 -8.60 9.94
N LYS A 109 -16.88 -9.91 10.16
CA LYS A 109 -18.04 -10.57 10.79
C LYS A 109 -18.32 -10.03 12.19
#